data_AF-A0A931UM60-F1
#
_entry.id   AF-A0A931UM60-F1
#
_cell.length_a   1.000
_cell.length_b   1.000
_cell.length_c   1.000
_cell.angle_alpha   90.00
_cell.angle_beta   90.00
_cell.angle_gamma   90.00
#
_symmetry.space_group_name_H-M   'P 1'
#
loop_
_entity.id
_entity.type
_entity.pdbx_description
1 polymer ?
#
loop_
_entity_poly.entity_id
_entity_poly.type
_entity_poly.pdbx_seq_one_letter_code
_entity_poly.pdbx_strand_id
1 'polypeptide(L)'
;MRARWWFRLAPVVLVAVGLLLGHAHAQREGYPAPRFPSYLKPPRGIDDLMPAARAAVRQIGGRTPLGLAKPGQRVLLVVPTRQDRMVVDAIIRAYRERGVQADFVLEHEARGLTLEQARHEPLYTGEEGWREIGIFRREMLRYMPPDVRRENEPRLFSPNEREGARRYLDRHPDYQVVFAGGGGRPTWRKVLGPHGDKFYGNWTYISFYDLLSRIPTYPADVWRLTEERTIEPLAWAEEVRVTDPEGTDIRWRVSEPQAREWARGAYLQGHLFMYPLQAGGRHPVSPGSPLPNTQVWLPPIVPDGAEGVIAGTSGHFGSSRTCACTSRTA
;
A
#
# COMPACT_ATOMS: atom_id res chain seq x y z
N MET A 1 61.24 -46.03 18.68
CA MET A 1 61.31 -44.75 17.94
C MET A 1 61.27 -45.02 16.45
N ARG A 2 60.13 -44.78 15.79
CA ARG A 2 59.95 -44.62 14.33
C ARG A 2 58.50 -44.18 14.05
N ALA A 3 58.36 -43.37 13.02
CA ALA A 3 57.22 -42.56 12.62
C ALA A 3 55.94 -43.33 12.21
N ARG A 4 54.80 -42.61 12.18
CA ARG A 4 53.89 -42.61 11.02
C ARG A 4 52.87 -41.46 11.06
N TRP A 5 53.02 -40.56 10.09
CA TRP A 5 52.05 -39.56 9.63
C TRP A 5 51.02 -40.21 8.72
N TRP A 6 49.72 -40.13 9.02
CA TRP A 6 48.64 -40.30 8.03
C TRP A 6 47.49 -39.32 8.31
N PHE A 7 47.27 -38.43 7.33
CA PHE A 7 46.08 -37.67 6.96
C PHE A 7 44.78 -37.86 7.77
N ARG A 8 44.18 -36.74 8.21
CA ARG A 8 42.74 -36.42 8.00
C ARG A 8 42.51 -34.90 7.93
N LEU A 9 42.54 -34.38 6.70
CA LEU A 9 41.82 -33.16 6.33
C LEU A 9 40.36 -33.56 6.03
N ALA A 10 39.40 -33.05 6.83
CA ALA A 10 38.00 -32.75 6.48
C ALA A 10 37.16 -32.75 7.78
N PRO A 11 36.70 -31.58 8.24
CA PRO A 11 35.33 -31.19 7.87
C PRO A 11 35.21 -29.66 7.70
N VAL A 12 35.51 -29.14 6.52
CA VAL A 12 35.23 -27.72 6.17
C VAL A 12 34.28 -27.61 4.97
N VAL A 13 33.97 -28.71 4.29
CA VAL A 13 33.18 -28.68 3.04
C VAL A 13 31.66 -28.76 3.27
N LEU A 14 31.19 -29.18 4.45
CA LEU A 14 29.74 -29.40 4.68
C LEU A 14 28.94 -28.17 5.13
N VAL A 15 29.59 -27.08 5.57
CA VAL A 15 28.87 -25.85 5.96
C VAL A 15 28.74 -24.86 4.78
N ALA A 16 29.62 -24.94 3.79
CA ALA A 16 29.57 -24.04 2.61
C ALA A 16 28.45 -24.40 1.61
N VAL A 17 27.94 -25.63 1.61
CA VAL A 17 26.85 -26.05 0.71
C VAL A 17 25.48 -25.63 1.22
N GLY A 18 25.29 -25.49 2.54
CA GLY A 18 24.03 -25.02 3.13
C GLY A 18 23.72 -23.54 2.85
N LEU A 19 24.75 -22.71 2.67
CA LEU A 19 24.60 -21.27 2.39
C LEU A 19 24.41 -20.93 0.91
N LEU A 20 24.65 -21.88 -0.01
CA LEU A 20 24.42 -21.70 -1.45
C LEU A 20 23.08 -22.30 -1.94
N LEU A 21 22.35 -23.00 -1.07
CA LEU A 21 21.06 -23.62 -1.40
C LEU A 21 19.83 -22.79 -0.95
N GLY A 22 20.03 -21.68 -0.25
CA GLY A 22 18.97 -20.69 -0.05
C GLY A 22 18.73 -19.94 -1.36
N HIS A 23 17.47 -19.83 -1.78
CA HIS A 23 16.95 -19.23 -3.03
C HIS A 23 16.61 -20.17 -4.19
N ALA A 24 16.50 -21.49 -3.97
CA ALA A 24 15.59 -22.27 -4.82
C ALA A 24 14.16 -21.79 -4.55
N HIS A 25 13.74 -20.75 -5.27
CA HIS A 25 12.32 -20.42 -5.39
C HIS A 25 11.62 -21.71 -5.82
N ALA A 26 10.44 -21.98 -5.25
CA ALA A 26 9.56 -23.05 -5.70
C ALA A 26 9.05 -22.72 -7.12
N GLN A 27 9.94 -22.77 -8.11
CA GLN A 27 9.61 -22.62 -9.51
C GLN A 27 8.89 -23.89 -9.92
N ARG A 28 7.57 -23.79 -10.04
CA ARG A 28 6.72 -24.88 -10.50
C ARG A 28 7.15 -25.29 -11.91
N GLU A 29 7.26 -26.58 -12.15
CA GLU A 29 7.64 -27.15 -13.44
C GLU A 29 6.71 -26.60 -14.55
N GLY A 30 7.29 -26.12 -15.66
CA GLY A 30 6.55 -25.52 -16.78
C GLY A 30 6.38 -23.99 -16.75
N TYR A 31 6.71 -23.31 -15.64
CA TYR A 31 6.69 -21.84 -15.59
C TYR A 31 8.09 -21.23 -15.81
N PRO A 32 8.21 -20.12 -16.57
CA PRO A 32 9.50 -19.44 -16.72
C PRO A 32 9.98 -18.87 -15.38
N ALA A 33 11.29 -18.85 -15.18
CA ALA A 33 11.89 -18.26 -13.98
C ALA A 33 11.48 -16.78 -13.87
N PRO A 34 11.22 -16.25 -12.65
CA PRO A 34 10.97 -14.83 -12.45
C PRO A 34 12.09 -13.99 -13.07
N ARG A 35 11.74 -12.92 -13.80
CA ARG A 35 12.71 -12.01 -14.41
C ARG A 35 12.40 -10.58 -14.04
N PHE A 36 13.45 -9.84 -13.68
CA PHE A 36 13.34 -8.39 -13.54
C PHE A 36 13.04 -7.75 -14.90
N PRO A 37 12.13 -6.75 -15.00
CA PRO A 37 11.80 -6.15 -16.28
C PRO A 37 13.04 -5.52 -16.95
N SER A 38 13.38 -6.01 -18.14
CA SER A 38 14.63 -5.63 -18.84
C SER A 38 14.72 -4.15 -19.25
N TYR A 39 13.57 -3.46 -19.31
CA TYR A 39 13.50 -2.03 -19.63
C TYR A 39 13.76 -1.12 -18.43
N LEU A 40 13.69 -1.65 -17.19
CA LEU A 40 13.97 -0.89 -15.98
C LEU A 40 15.47 -0.85 -15.76
N LYS A 41 16.10 0.24 -16.21
CA LYS A 41 17.53 0.49 -16.03
C LYS A 41 17.73 1.65 -15.05
N PRO A 42 18.77 1.62 -14.21
CA PRO A 42 19.13 2.76 -13.38
C PRO A 42 19.34 4.02 -14.26
N PRO A 43 18.73 5.16 -13.90
CA PRO A 43 18.92 6.41 -14.63
C PRO A 43 20.36 6.91 -14.45
N ARG A 44 20.93 7.53 -15.48
CA ARG A 44 22.24 8.20 -15.39
C ARG A 44 22.13 9.60 -14.79
N GLY A 45 20.93 10.15 -14.77
CA GLY A 45 20.62 11.46 -14.21
C GLY A 45 19.15 11.79 -14.37
N ILE A 46 18.77 12.96 -13.86
CA ILE A 46 17.37 13.43 -13.83
C ILE A 46 16.72 13.46 -15.22
N ASP A 47 17.48 13.77 -16.27
CA ASP A 47 16.95 13.88 -17.64
C ASP A 47 16.45 12.52 -18.17
N ASP A 48 17.02 11.40 -17.71
CA ASP A 48 16.51 10.06 -18.04
C ASP A 48 15.14 9.79 -17.37
N LEU A 49 14.80 10.49 -16.28
CA LEU A 49 13.51 10.38 -15.59
C LEU A 49 12.45 11.36 -16.12
N MET A 50 12.85 12.45 -16.76
CA MET A 50 11.94 13.52 -17.16
C MET A 50 10.78 13.07 -18.05
N PRO A 51 10.93 12.17 -19.04
CA PRO A 51 9.80 11.67 -19.83
C PRO A 51 8.72 11.01 -18.95
N ALA A 52 9.13 10.17 -18.00
CA ALA A 52 8.22 9.50 -17.08
C ALA A 52 7.63 10.47 -16.04
N ALA A 53 8.41 11.42 -15.54
CA ALA A 53 7.93 12.47 -14.64
C ALA A 53 6.84 13.33 -15.29
N ARG A 54 7.03 13.73 -16.56
CA ARG A 54 6.02 14.46 -17.35
C ARG A 54 4.72 13.66 -17.52
N ALA A 55 4.83 12.36 -17.75
CA ALA A 55 3.67 11.48 -17.80
C ALA A 55 2.99 11.40 -16.41
N ALA A 56 3.77 11.22 -15.34
CA ALA A 56 3.26 11.12 -13.98
C ALA A 56 2.47 12.36 -13.59
N VAL A 57 3.02 13.57 -13.81
CA VAL A 57 2.30 14.81 -13.51
C VAL A 57 1.12 15.08 -14.43
N ARG A 58 0.88 14.29 -15.49
CA ARG A 58 -0.34 14.37 -16.32
C ARG A 58 -1.36 13.28 -15.98
N GLN A 59 -0.95 12.25 -15.26
CA GLN A 59 -1.79 11.12 -14.88
C GLN A 59 -2.89 11.53 -13.90
N ILE A 60 -4.15 11.33 -14.28
CA ILE A 60 -5.32 11.63 -13.45
C ILE A 60 -5.95 10.38 -12.82
N GLY A 61 -5.54 9.18 -13.25
CA GLY A 61 -5.96 7.89 -12.73
C GLY A 61 -4.96 7.28 -11.74
N GLY A 62 -5.26 6.07 -11.28
CA GLY A 62 -4.37 5.32 -10.41
C GLY A 62 -4.17 5.90 -9.01
N ARG A 63 -3.17 5.38 -8.30
CA ARG A 63 -3.02 5.60 -6.85
C ARG A 63 -2.46 6.98 -6.49
N THR A 64 -1.68 7.57 -7.39
CA THR A 64 -0.99 8.86 -7.27
C THR A 64 -1.34 9.76 -8.45
N PRO A 65 -2.57 10.32 -8.49
CA PRO A 65 -3.08 11.08 -9.63
C PRO A 65 -2.58 12.53 -9.62
N LEU A 66 -1.27 12.71 -9.85
CA LEU A 66 -0.60 14.03 -9.83
C LEU A 66 -1.21 15.02 -10.85
N GLY A 67 -1.81 14.52 -11.92
CA GLY A 67 -2.50 15.32 -12.94
C GLY A 67 -3.70 16.11 -12.42
N LEU A 68 -4.25 15.76 -11.25
CA LEU A 68 -5.36 16.51 -10.64
C LEU A 68 -4.96 17.90 -10.12
N ALA A 69 -3.67 18.14 -9.87
CA ALA A 69 -3.18 19.48 -9.59
C ALA A 69 -3.21 20.35 -10.85
N LYS A 70 -3.77 21.55 -10.72
CA LYS A 70 -4.00 22.53 -11.80
C LYS A 70 -2.89 23.59 -11.82
N PRO A 71 -2.62 24.21 -12.98
CA PRO A 71 -1.71 25.35 -13.08
C PRO A 71 -2.08 26.46 -12.08
N GLY A 72 -1.08 27.11 -11.49
CA GLY A 72 -1.23 28.14 -10.45
C GLY A 72 -1.42 27.60 -9.03
N GLN A 73 -1.66 26.30 -8.84
CA GLN A 73 -1.76 25.71 -7.52
C GLN A 73 -0.38 25.42 -6.91
N ARG A 74 -0.32 25.43 -5.57
CA ARG A 74 0.84 24.97 -4.80
C ARG A 74 0.60 23.58 -4.22
N VAL A 75 1.49 22.64 -4.53
CA VAL A 75 1.44 21.23 -4.16
C VAL A 75 2.49 20.94 -3.09
N LEU A 76 2.09 20.25 -2.03
CA LEU A 76 2.99 19.63 -1.06
C LEU A 76 3.09 18.13 -1.31
N LEU A 77 4.31 17.64 -1.46
CA LEU A 77 4.63 16.21 -1.46
C LEU A 77 5.18 15.83 -0.08
N VAL A 78 4.43 15.07 0.70
CA VAL A 78 4.95 14.48 1.95
C VAL A 78 5.50 13.10 1.60
N VAL A 79 6.82 12.98 1.61
CA VAL A 79 7.51 11.82 1.04
C VAL A 79 8.30 11.04 2.11
N PRO A 80 8.54 9.73 1.91
CA PRO A 80 9.24 8.90 2.88
C PRO A 80 10.59 9.45 3.32
N THR A 81 10.99 9.17 4.56
CA THR A 81 12.31 9.56 5.09
C THR A 81 13.49 9.11 4.22
N ARG A 82 13.35 8.01 3.49
CA ARG A 82 14.38 7.45 2.59
C ARG A 82 14.07 7.66 1.10
N GLN A 83 13.28 8.67 0.76
CA GLN A 83 12.86 8.97 -0.60
C GLN A 83 14.07 9.15 -1.55
N ASP A 84 13.97 8.57 -2.75
CA ASP A 84 14.92 8.85 -3.84
C ASP A 84 14.76 10.31 -4.28
N ARG A 85 15.82 11.10 -4.06
CA ARG A 85 15.83 12.53 -4.31
C ARG A 85 15.69 12.86 -5.81
N MET A 86 16.27 12.03 -6.68
CA MET A 86 16.23 12.25 -8.14
C MET A 86 14.79 12.14 -8.67
N VAL A 87 14.00 11.25 -8.08
CA VAL A 87 12.58 11.06 -8.44
C VAL A 87 11.74 12.27 -8.06
N VAL A 88 11.90 12.78 -6.83
CA VAL A 88 11.18 13.97 -6.37
C VAL A 88 11.57 15.19 -7.19
N ASP A 89 12.87 15.38 -7.46
CA ASP A 89 13.33 16.48 -8.30
C ASP A 89 12.77 16.41 -9.72
N ALA A 90 12.72 15.22 -10.32
CA ALA A 90 12.13 15.03 -11.64
C ALA A 90 10.64 15.41 -11.66
N ILE A 91 9.89 14.99 -10.64
CA ILE A 91 8.46 15.30 -10.49
C ILE A 91 8.23 16.80 -10.25
N ILE A 92 9.02 17.45 -9.39
CA ILE A 92 8.94 18.89 -9.15
C ILE A 92 9.27 19.67 -10.44
N ARG A 93 10.32 19.27 -11.15
CA ARG A 93 10.68 19.88 -12.45
C ARG A 93 9.53 19.73 -13.46
N ALA A 94 8.92 18.55 -13.55
CA ALA A 94 7.79 18.32 -14.44
C ALA A 94 6.52 19.10 -14.04
N TYR A 95 6.27 19.31 -12.74
CA TYR A 95 5.18 20.19 -12.28
C TYR A 95 5.42 21.66 -12.67
N ARG A 96 6.66 22.15 -12.54
CA ARG A 96 7.01 23.51 -12.96
C ARG A 96 6.76 23.72 -14.46
N GLU A 97 7.08 22.74 -15.30
CA GLU A 97 6.73 22.77 -16.73
C GLU A 97 5.21 22.87 -16.98
N ARG A 98 4.37 22.41 -16.06
CA ARG A 98 2.90 22.55 -16.09
C ARG A 98 2.38 23.84 -15.44
N GLY A 99 3.27 24.73 -14.97
CA GLY A 99 2.87 25.92 -14.21
C GLY A 99 2.32 25.61 -12.82
N VAL A 100 2.66 24.45 -12.25
CA VAL A 100 2.30 24.05 -10.88
C VAL A 100 3.51 24.27 -9.97
N GLN A 101 3.33 24.95 -8.85
CA GLN A 101 4.38 25.06 -7.84
C GLN A 101 4.34 23.81 -6.98
N ALA A 102 5.48 23.13 -6.81
CA ALA A 102 5.56 21.92 -6.03
C ALA A 102 6.79 21.95 -5.13
N ASP A 103 6.55 21.62 -3.86
CA ASP A 103 7.56 21.45 -2.83
C ASP A 103 7.39 20.07 -2.20
N PHE A 104 8.38 19.63 -1.43
CA PHE A 104 8.28 18.40 -0.65
C PHE A 104 8.80 18.61 0.76
N VAL A 105 8.37 17.72 1.66
CA VAL A 105 8.90 17.59 3.01
C VAL A 105 9.06 16.11 3.31
N LEU A 106 10.16 15.73 3.97
CA LEU A 106 10.34 14.35 4.41
C LEU A 106 9.43 14.07 5.62
N GLU A 107 8.92 12.85 5.74
CA GLU A 107 8.03 12.46 6.85
C GLU A 107 8.62 12.78 8.23
N HIS A 108 9.92 12.55 8.44
CA HIS A 108 10.57 12.89 9.70
C HIS A 108 10.64 14.40 9.96
N GLU A 109 10.91 15.21 8.94
CA GLU A 109 10.96 16.67 9.04
C GLU A 109 9.56 17.24 9.37
N ALA A 110 8.52 16.71 8.72
CA ALA A 110 7.13 17.10 9.01
C ALA A 110 6.74 16.79 10.47
N ARG A 111 7.31 15.73 11.05
CA ARG A 111 7.13 15.38 12.47
C ARG A 111 8.00 16.19 13.44
N GLY A 112 8.97 16.96 12.95
CA GLY A 112 9.94 17.68 13.76
C GLY A 112 11.03 16.78 14.36
N LEU A 113 11.33 15.66 13.70
CA LEU A 113 12.37 14.72 14.13
C LEU A 113 13.64 14.89 13.31
N THR A 114 14.78 14.53 13.89
CA THR A 114 16.04 14.40 13.15
C THR A 114 16.05 13.11 12.34
N LEU A 115 16.92 13.05 11.32
CA LEU A 115 17.11 11.84 10.53
C LEU A 115 17.58 10.65 11.39
N GLU A 116 18.41 10.90 12.39
CA GLU A 116 18.89 9.89 13.33
C GLU A 116 17.72 9.29 14.13
N GLN A 117 16.87 10.13 14.71
CA GLN A 117 15.66 9.68 15.44
C GLN A 117 14.75 8.82 14.55
N ALA A 118 14.55 9.22 13.29
CA ALA A 118 13.71 8.49 12.35
C ALA A 118 14.32 7.14 11.90
N ARG A 119 15.65 6.99 11.90
CA ARG A 119 16.31 5.73 11.53
C ARG A 119 16.13 4.63 12.57
N HIS A 120 15.89 5.00 13.83
CA HIS A 120 15.67 4.08 14.93
C HIS A 120 14.20 3.70 15.12
N GLU A 121 13.29 4.18 14.28
CA GLU A 121 11.90 3.77 14.33
C GLU A 121 11.76 2.31 13.88
N PRO A 122 11.00 1.48 14.64
CA PRO A 122 10.80 0.09 14.29
C PRO A 122 10.08 -0.01 12.95
N LEU A 123 10.64 -0.83 12.05
CA LEU A 123 9.98 -1.18 10.80
C LEU A 123 8.95 -2.28 11.10
N TYR A 124 7.71 -2.06 10.70
CA TYR A 124 6.72 -3.11 10.65
C TYR A 124 7.14 -4.17 9.63
N THR A 125 7.24 -5.42 10.06
CA THR A 125 7.42 -6.54 9.15
C THR A 125 6.06 -7.04 8.66
N GLY A 126 6.04 -7.73 7.52
CA GLY A 126 4.81 -8.36 7.01
C GLY A 126 4.21 -9.40 7.96
N GLU A 127 5.04 -9.99 8.83
CA GLU A 127 4.61 -10.93 9.89
C GLU A 127 3.79 -10.25 10.98
N GLU A 128 4.03 -8.96 11.22
CA GLU A 128 3.31 -8.16 12.20
C GLU A 128 2.07 -7.47 11.59
N GLY A 129 1.72 -7.75 10.33
CA GLY A 129 0.60 -7.12 9.62
C GLY A 129 -0.76 -7.32 10.29
N TRP A 130 -0.94 -8.38 11.08
CA TRP A 130 -2.16 -8.58 11.88
C TRP A 130 -2.38 -7.46 12.91
N ARG A 131 -1.32 -6.77 13.36
CA ARG A 131 -1.43 -5.65 14.31
C ARG A 131 -2.07 -4.41 13.71
N GLU A 132 -2.22 -4.36 12.38
CA GLU A 132 -2.95 -3.31 11.70
C GLU A 132 -4.44 -3.28 12.07
N ILE A 133 -5.00 -4.35 12.65
CA ILE A 133 -6.40 -4.37 13.08
C ILE A 133 -6.68 -3.29 14.14
N GLY A 134 -5.75 -3.03 15.07
CA GLY A 134 -5.86 -1.94 16.03
C GLY A 134 -5.81 -0.54 15.40
N ILE A 135 -5.19 -0.42 14.23
CA ILE A 135 -5.01 0.84 13.49
C ILE A 135 -6.24 1.14 12.63
N PHE A 136 -6.67 0.18 11.81
CA PHE A 136 -7.68 0.43 10.79
C PHE A 136 -9.09 0.02 11.22
N ARG A 137 -9.24 -0.95 12.14
CA ARG A 137 -10.52 -1.58 12.49
C ARG A 137 -10.62 -1.85 13.99
N ARG A 138 -10.41 -0.79 14.79
CA ARG A 138 -10.41 -0.88 16.25
C ARG A 138 -11.68 -1.52 16.81
N GLU A 139 -12.82 -1.32 16.17
CA GLU A 139 -14.10 -1.94 16.53
C GLU A 139 -14.10 -3.46 16.42
N MET A 140 -13.19 -4.04 15.63
CA MET A 140 -13.03 -5.48 15.49
C MET A 140 -12.26 -6.11 16.65
N LEU A 141 -11.49 -5.32 17.43
CA LEU A 141 -10.75 -5.82 18.59
C LEU A 141 -11.67 -6.50 19.60
N ARG A 142 -12.94 -6.08 19.74
CA ARG A 142 -13.91 -6.69 20.65
C ARG A 142 -14.17 -8.18 20.37
N TYR A 143 -13.93 -8.62 19.13
CA TYR A 143 -14.11 -10.01 18.70
C TYR A 143 -12.82 -10.84 18.83
N MET A 144 -11.71 -10.24 19.25
CA MET A 144 -10.40 -10.89 19.34
C MET A 144 -10.12 -11.41 20.77
N PRO A 145 -9.26 -12.44 20.92
CA PRO A 145 -8.77 -12.92 22.21
C PRO A 145 -8.15 -11.81 23.08
N PRO A 146 -8.20 -11.90 24.43
CA PRO A 146 -7.73 -10.83 25.32
C PRO A 146 -6.26 -10.43 25.17
N ASP A 147 -5.38 -11.39 24.87
CA ASP A 147 -3.97 -11.21 24.57
C ASP A 147 -3.74 -10.44 23.27
N VAL A 148 -4.43 -10.84 22.19
CA VAL A 148 -4.42 -10.12 20.89
C VAL A 148 -4.92 -8.69 21.07
N ARG A 149 -5.98 -8.48 21.87
CA ARG A 149 -6.47 -7.14 22.19
C ARG A 149 -5.42 -6.30 22.89
N ARG A 150 -4.75 -6.84 23.92
CA ARG A 150 -3.71 -6.13 24.68
C ARG A 150 -2.50 -5.76 23.82
N GLU A 151 -2.14 -6.61 22.86
CA GLU A 151 -1.04 -6.33 21.93
C GLU A 151 -1.40 -5.31 20.85
N ASN A 152 -2.70 -5.15 20.56
CA ASN A 152 -3.24 -4.18 19.60
C ASN A 152 -3.83 -2.92 20.25
N GLU A 153 -3.95 -2.90 21.57
CA GLU A 153 -4.29 -1.69 22.30
C GLU A 153 -3.25 -0.64 21.92
N PRO A 154 -3.68 0.55 21.52
CA PRO A 154 -2.76 1.50 20.92
C PRO A 154 -1.67 1.84 21.93
N ARG A 155 -0.48 1.27 21.73
CA ARG A 155 0.75 1.99 22.03
C ARG A 155 0.59 3.27 21.23
N LEU A 156 0.32 4.36 21.92
CA LEU A 156 0.24 5.72 21.38
C LEU A 156 1.39 5.88 20.40
N PHE A 157 1.12 5.64 19.11
CA PHE A 157 2.15 5.78 18.11
C PHE A 157 2.54 7.26 18.16
N SER A 158 3.82 7.49 18.45
CA SER A 158 4.59 8.70 18.14
C SER A 158 3.91 9.47 17.01
N PRO A 159 3.72 10.81 17.11
CA PRO A 159 2.88 11.58 16.19
C PRO A 159 3.06 11.06 14.78
N ASN A 160 2.08 10.26 14.34
CA ASN A 160 2.20 9.46 13.15
C ASN A 160 2.46 10.45 12.00
N GLU A 161 3.19 10.04 10.96
CA GLU A 161 3.55 10.88 9.79
C GLU A 161 2.44 11.86 9.35
N ARG A 162 1.18 11.43 9.47
CA ARG A 162 -0.06 12.17 9.20
C ARG A 162 -0.27 13.39 10.10
N GLU A 163 -0.02 13.27 11.40
CA GLU A 163 -0.11 14.36 12.38
C GLU A 163 1.05 15.35 12.21
N GLY A 164 2.24 14.86 11.86
CA GLY A 164 3.35 15.70 11.40
C GLY A 164 2.94 16.55 10.19
N ALA A 165 2.40 15.91 9.16
CA ALA A 165 1.89 16.58 7.97
C ALA A 165 0.79 17.61 8.28
N ARG A 166 -0.15 17.28 9.18
CA ARG A 166 -1.18 18.23 9.65
C ARG A 166 -0.54 19.49 10.24
N ARG A 167 0.36 19.33 11.21
CA ARG A 167 1.06 20.46 11.86
C ARG A 167 1.92 21.26 10.89
N TYR A 168 2.49 20.60 9.88
CA TYR A 168 3.21 21.28 8.81
C TYR A 168 2.25 22.16 7.99
N LEU A 169 1.10 21.63 7.58
CA LEU A 169 0.09 22.39 6.85
C LEU A 169 -0.55 23.53 7.66
N ASP A 170 -0.68 23.37 8.98
CA ASP A 170 -1.11 24.46 9.87
C ASP A 170 -0.18 25.69 9.75
N ARG A 171 1.14 25.47 9.57
CA ARG A 171 2.16 26.53 9.40
C ARG A 171 2.33 26.98 7.95
N HIS A 172 1.88 26.18 7.00
CA HIS A 172 1.99 26.42 5.57
C HIS A 172 0.60 26.29 4.91
N PRO A 173 -0.36 27.18 5.27
CA PRO A 173 -1.75 27.04 4.86
C PRO A 173 -1.97 27.29 3.36
N ASP A 174 -0.97 27.82 2.67
CA ASP A 174 -1.00 28.21 1.27
C ASP A 174 -0.86 27.03 0.29
N TYR A 175 -0.43 25.85 0.76
CA TYR A 175 -0.56 24.62 -0.02
C TYR A 175 -2.03 24.28 -0.27
N GLN A 176 -2.37 23.99 -1.53
CA GLN A 176 -3.72 23.72 -1.97
C GLN A 176 -3.96 22.23 -2.24
N VAL A 177 -2.89 21.50 -2.55
CA VAL A 177 -2.93 20.08 -2.89
C VAL A 177 -1.83 19.33 -2.13
N VAL A 178 -2.15 18.15 -1.61
CA VAL A 178 -1.25 17.30 -0.84
C VAL A 178 -1.28 15.88 -1.39
N PHE A 179 -0.09 15.33 -1.64
CA PHE A 179 0.12 13.90 -1.87
C PHE A 179 0.99 13.34 -0.74
N ALA A 180 0.57 12.25 -0.11
CA ALA A 180 1.24 11.74 1.08
C ALA A 180 1.02 10.25 1.33
N GLY A 181 2.07 9.58 1.83
CA GLY A 181 2.06 8.18 2.29
C GLY A 181 1.77 7.14 1.21
N GLY A 182 2.17 5.89 1.43
CA GLY A 182 1.93 4.79 0.48
C GLY A 182 0.50 4.24 0.47
N GLY A 183 -0.31 4.54 1.50
CA GLY A 183 -1.68 4.03 1.64
C GLY A 183 -2.53 4.73 2.69
N GLY A 184 -3.66 4.11 3.06
CA GLY A 184 -4.51 4.61 4.14
C GLY A 184 -5.24 5.93 3.85
N ARG A 185 -5.71 6.17 2.62
CA ARG A 185 -6.35 7.46 2.25
C ARG A 185 -7.44 7.97 3.19
N PRO A 186 -8.40 7.14 3.64
CA PRO A 186 -9.42 7.62 4.58
C PRO A 186 -8.79 8.13 5.88
N THR A 187 -7.78 7.42 6.38
CA THR A 187 -7.03 7.79 7.59
C THR A 187 -6.24 9.08 7.39
N TRP A 188 -5.55 9.24 6.26
CA TRP A 188 -4.88 10.51 5.92
C TRP A 188 -5.85 11.68 5.95
N ARG A 189 -6.97 11.57 5.22
CA ARG A 189 -7.96 12.63 5.16
C ARG A 189 -8.53 12.97 6.54
N LYS A 190 -8.86 11.94 7.34
CA LYS A 190 -9.37 12.12 8.71
C LYS A 190 -8.35 12.83 9.60
N VAL A 191 -7.09 12.40 9.59
CA VAL A 191 -6.05 12.96 10.47
C VAL A 191 -5.65 14.37 10.04
N LEU A 192 -5.63 14.66 8.74
CA LEU A 192 -5.35 16.02 8.25
C LEU A 192 -6.42 17.07 8.66
N GLY A 193 -7.58 16.63 9.17
CA GLY A 193 -8.58 17.52 9.77
C GLY A 193 -9.04 18.61 8.78
N PRO A 194 -8.90 19.91 9.11
CA PRO A 194 -9.26 21.02 8.21
C PRO A 194 -8.53 21.00 6.85
N HIS A 195 -7.44 20.25 6.73
CA HIS A 195 -6.68 20.10 5.48
C HIS A 195 -7.05 18.84 4.69
N GLY A 196 -8.01 18.04 5.16
CA GLY A 196 -8.40 16.78 4.53
C GLY A 196 -8.84 16.92 3.06
N ASP A 197 -9.43 18.06 2.68
CA ASP A 197 -9.87 18.34 1.31
C ASP A 197 -8.71 18.68 0.36
N LYS A 198 -7.54 19.02 0.92
CA LYS A 198 -6.31 19.22 0.15
C LYS A 198 -5.66 17.88 -0.25
N PHE A 199 -6.02 16.77 0.39
CA PHE A 199 -5.41 15.46 0.15
C PHE A 199 -5.98 14.81 -1.11
N TYR A 200 -5.18 14.73 -2.18
CA TYR A 200 -5.62 14.23 -3.49
C TYR A 200 -5.23 12.78 -3.76
N GLY A 201 -4.22 12.26 -3.06
CA GLY A 201 -3.81 10.88 -3.24
C GLY A 201 -2.60 10.48 -2.44
N ASN A 202 -2.26 9.20 -2.56
CA ASN A 202 -1.06 8.67 -1.94
C ASN A 202 0.18 9.02 -2.77
N TRP A 203 1.35 8.97 -2.16
CA TRP A 203 2.64 9.08 -2.84
C TRP A 203 3.24 7.69 -3.01
N THR A 204 3.38 7.22 -4.25
CA THR A 204 3.94 5.88 -4.56
C THR A 204 5.21 5.91 -5.40
N TYR A 205 5.71 7.10 -5.75
CA TYR A 205 6.95 7.25 -6.52
C TYR A 205 8.17 7.31 -5.59
N ILE A 206 8.48 6.19 -4.93
CA ILE A 206 9.51 6.10 -3.89
C ILE A 206 10.92 6.01 -4.50
N SER A 207 11.02 5.32 -5.63
CA SER A 207 12.27 5.03 -6.35
C SER A 207 12.11 5.24 -7.86
N PHE A 208 13.24 5.26 -8.59
CA PHE A 208 13.20 5.36 -10.04
C PHE A 208 12.48 4.18 -10.70
N TYR A 209 12.42 3.00 -10.05
CA TYR A 209 11.66 1.86 -10.56
C TYR A 209 10.17 2.17 -10.64
N ASP A 210 9.62 2.84 -9.63
CA ASP A 210 8.22 3.22 -9.58
C ASP A 210 7.88 4.21 -10.70
N LEU A 211 8.76 5.19 -10.92
CA LEU A 211 8.56 6.20 -11.96
C LEU A 211 8.73 5.61 -13.37
N LEU A 212 9.68 4.70 -13.57
CA LEU A 212 9.93 4.06 -14.87
C LEU A 212 9.02 2.85 -15.17
N SER A 213 8.16 2.44 -14.22
CA SER A 213 7.31 1.24 -14.26
C SER A 213 6.23 1.20 -15.37
N ARG A 214 6.19 2.18 -16.29
CA ARG A 214 5.09 2.43 -17.27
C ARG A 214 3.72 2.73 -16.65
N ILE A 215 3.56 2.64 -15.33
CA ILE A 215 2.35 3.08 -14.62
C ILE A 215 2.02 4.56 -14.93
N PRO A 216 2.99 5.51 -14.92
CA PRO A 216 2.69 6.91 -15.24
C PRO A 216 2.08 7.13 -16.63
N THR A 217 2.43 6.26 -17.58
CA THR A 217 1.99 6.34 -18.97
C THR A 217 0.73 5.54 -19.26
N TYR A 218 0.20 4.79 -18.29
CA TYR A 218 -0.99 3.98 -18.50
C TYR A 218 -2.23 4.87 -18.70
N PRO A 219 -3.04 4.69 -19.77
CA PRO A 219 -4.16 5.59 -20.03
C PRO A 219 -5.19 5.58 -18.88
N ALA A 220 -5.55 6.78 -18.39
CA ALA A 220 -6.39 6.94 -17.21
C ALA A 220 -7.84 6.46 -17.44
N ASP A 221 -8.33 6.60 -18.66
CA ASP A 221 -9.62 6.11 -19.14
C ASP A 221 -9.65 4.57 -19.18
N VAL A 222 -8.61 3.93 -19.71
CA VAL A 222 -8.47 2.47 -19.68
C VAL A 222 -8.35 1.95 -18.26
N TRP A 223 -7.62 2.66 -17.39
CA TRP A 223 -7.51 2.34 -15.97
C TRP A 223 -8.90 2.33 -15.31
N ARG A 224 -9.64 3.43 -15.49
CA ARG A 224 -10.97 3.58 -14.92
C ARG A 224 -11.96 2.56 -15.47
N LEU A 225 -11.93 2.30 -16.77
CA LEU A 225 -12.76 1.28 -17.40
C LEU A 225 -12.48 -0.11 -16.78
N THR A 226 -11.19 -0.41 -16.54
CA THR A 226 -10.80 -1.67 -15.90
C THR A 226 -11.37 -1.75 -14.47
N GLU A 227 -11.25 -0.68 -13.69
CA GLU A 227 -11.83 -0.60 -12.34
C GLU A 227 -13.36 -0.76 -12.36
N GLU A 228 -14.05 -0.04 -13.23
CA GLU A 228 -15.51 -0.10 -13.38
C GLU A 228 -15.98 -1.50 -13.77
N ARG A 229 -15.36 -2.13 -14.77
CA ARG A 229 -15.71 -3.50 -15.19
C ARG A 229 -15.35 -4.57 -14.17
N THR A 230 -14.39 -4.30 -13.28
CA THR A 230 -14.08 -5.18 -12.15
C THR A 230 -15.13 -5.06 -11.04
N ILE A 231 -15.67 -3.86 -10.81
CA ILE A 231 -16.65 -3.59 -9.75
C ILE A 231 -18.08 -3.98 -10.15
N GLU A 232 -18.47 -3.76 -11.41
CA GLU A 232 -19.83 -4.00 -11.92
C GLU A 232 -20.44 -5.36 -11.53
N PRO A 233 -19.74 -6.51 -11.65
CA PRO A 233 -20.32 -7.80 -11.27
C PRO A 233 -20.54 -7.97 -9.76
N LEU A 234 -19.89 -7.17 -8.90
CA LEU A 234 -20.00 -7.31 -7.44
C LEU A 234 -21.42 -7.12 -6.93
N ALA A 235 -22.23 -6.30 -7.62
CA ALA A 235 -23.62 -6.03 -7.24
C ALA A 235 -24.54 -7.26 -7.40
N TRP A 236 -24.05 -8.31 -8.06
CA TRP A 236 -24.77 -9.53 -8.41
C TRP A 236 -24.11 -10.78 -7.82
N ALA A 237 -23.10 -10.62 -6.97
CA ALA A 237 -22.40 -11.73 -6.35
C ALA A 237 -23.25 -12.37 -5.24
N GLU A 238 -23.45 -13.69 -5.31
CA GLU A 238 -24.15 -14.47 -4.28
C GLU A 238 -23.20 -15.30 -3.41
N GLU A 239 -22.05 -15.67 -3.98
CA GLU A 239 -20.98 -16.42 -3.33
C GLU A 239 -19.63 -15.92 -3.83
N VAL A 240 -18.66 -15.88 -2.93
CA VAL A 240 -17.25 -15.64 -3.26
C VAL A 240 -16.47 -16.86 -2.84
N ARG A 241 -15.59 -17.36 -3.73
CA ARG A 241 -14.59 -18.38 -3.43
C ARG A 241 -13.21 -17.85 -3.82
N VAL A 242 -12.27 -17.93 -2.89
CA VAL A 242 -10.87 -17.54 -3.10
C VAL A 242 -10.00 -18.77 -2.93
N THR A 243 -9.22 -19.09 -3.96
CA THR A 243 -8.27 -20.20 -3.95
C THR A 243 -6.88 -19.74 -4.35
N ASP A 244 -5.84 -20.30 -3.75
CA ASP A 244 -4.46 -20.13 -4.21
C ASP A 244 -3.69 -21.46 -4.27
N PRO A 245 -2.55 -21.52 -5.00
CA PRO A 245 -1.70 -22.71 -5.06
C PRO A 245 -1.11 -23.16 -3.73
N GLU A 246 -1.01 -22.27 -2.74
CA GLU A 246 -0.46 -22.51 -1.40
C GLU A 246 -1.45 -23.25 -0.49
N GLY A 247 -2.72 -23.32 -0.89
CA GLY A 247 -3.77 -24.12 -0.25
C GLY A 247 -4.87 -23.31 0.40
N THR A 248 -4.94 -21.98 0.17
CA THR A 248 -6.13 -21.23 0.55
C THR A 248 -7.30 -21.75 -0.29
N ASP A 249 -8.40 -22.03 0.38
CA ASP A 249 -9.71 -22.28 -0.23
C ASP A 249 -10.73 -21.80 0.78
N ILE A 250 -11.15 -20.55 0.64
CA ILE A 250 -12.18 -19.94 1.48
C ILE A 250 -13.38 -19.56 0.63
N ARG A 251 -14.57 -19.73 1.20
CA ARG A 251 -15.82 -19.30 0.58
C ARG A 251 -16.75 -18.62 1.59
N TRP A 252 -17.56 -17.69 1.10
CA TRP A 252 -18.63 -17.07 1.89
C TRP A 252 -19.78 -16.67 0.99
N ARG A 253 -20.97 -16.55 1.58
CA ARG A 253 -22.16 -16.06 0.88
C ARG A 253 -22.31 -14.56 1.05
N VAL A 254 -22.89 -13.92 0.05
CA VAL A 254 -23.20 -12.50 0.05
C VAL A 254 -24.68 -12.36 -0.32
N SER A 255 -25.48 -11.75 0.55
CA SER A 255 -26.87 -11.43 0.22
C SER A 255 -26.95 -10.32 -0.83
N GLU A 256 -28.05 -10.26 -1.59
CA GLU A 256 -28.25 -9.20 -2.59
C GLU A 256 -28.05 -7.77 -2.03
N PRO A 257 -28.58 -7.40 -0.84
CA PRO A 257 -28.30 -6.08 -0.26
C PRO A 257 -26.81 -5.85 0.02
N GLN A 258 -26.11 -6.85 0.57
CA GLN A 258 -24.67 -6.76 0.84
C GLN A 258 -23.85 -6.65 -0.45
N ALA A 259 -24.24 -7.36 -1.51
CA ALA A 259 -23.60 -7.31 -2.82
C ALA A 259 -23.70 -5.91 -3.44
N ARG A 260 -24.90 -5.31 -3.40
CA ARG A 260 -25.14 -3.93 -3.86
C ARG A 260 -24.34 -2.91 -3.04
N GLU A 261 -24.26 -3.05 -1.72
CA GLU A 261 -23.45 -2.17 -0.88
C GLU A 261 -21.93 -2.36 -1.10
N TRP A 262 -21.49 -3.60 -1.29
CA TRP A 262 -20.10 -3.91 -1.63
C TRP A 262 -19.70 -3.22 -2.92
N ALA A 263 -20.48 -3.33 -4.00
CA ALA A 263 -20.21 -2.66 -5.26
C ALA A 263 -20.09 -1.13 -5.10
N ARG A 264 -20.97 -0.52 -4.29
CA ARG A 264 -20.93 0.93 -4.00
C ARG A 264 -19.70 1.36 -3.21
N GLY A 265 -19.21 0.51 -2.31
CA GLY A 265 -18.06 0.78 -1.45
C GLY A 265 -16.70 0.33 -2.00
N ALA A 266 -16.70 -0.48 -3.07
CA ALA A 266 -15.51 -1.10 -3.61
C ALA A 266 -14.53 -0.10 -4.23
N TYR A 267 -15.05 1.00 -4.80
CA TYR A 267 -14.22 1.96 -5.52
C TYR A 267 -13.44 2.88 -4.59
N LEU A 268 -12.12 2.89 -4.79
CA LEU A 268 -11.22 3.96 -4.40
C LEU A 268 -10.18 4.09 -5.51
N GLN A 269 -10.07 5.27 -6.14
CA GLN A 269 -9.24 5.42 -7.34
C GLN A 269 -7.83 4.80 -7.21
N GLY A 270 -7.46 3.84 -8.06
CA GLY A 270 -6.19 3.11 -7.98
C GLY A 270 -6.09 2.08 -6.86
N HIS A 271 -7.21 1.66 -6.24
CA HIS A 271 -7.29 0.63 -5.21
C HIS A 271 -8.72 0.10 -5.01
N LEU A 272 -8.99 -1.15 -5.34
CA LEU A 272 -10.33 -1.75 -5.19
C LEU A 272 -10.46 -2.54 -3.89
N PHE A 273 -11.52 -2.28 -3.14
CA PHE A 273 -11.86 -3.06 -1.94
C PHE A 273 -12.64 -4.32 -2.33
N MET A 274 -11.89 -5.36 -2.72
CA MET A 274 -12.42 -6.66 -3.19
C MET A 274 -12.80 -7.61 -2.05
N TYR A 275 -12.97 -7.09 -0.83
CA TYR A 275 -13.54 -7.81 0.31
C TYR A 275 -14.65 -6.94 0.93
N PRO A 276 -15.88 -7.47 1.13
CA PRO A 276 -17.02 -6.65 1.59
C PRO A 276 -16.74 -5.86 2.86
N LEU A 277 -15.98 -6.46 3.79
CA LEU A 277 -15.62 -5.81 5.04
C LEU A 277 -14.80 -4.54 4.84
N GLN A 278 -13.95 -4.47 3.81
CA GLN A 278 -13.14 -3.29 3.51
C GLN A 278 -13.93 -2.23 2.71
N ALA A 279 -14.92 -2.66 1.94
CA ALA A 279 -15.80 -1.79 1.16
C ALA A 279 -16.86 -1.10 2.03
N GLY A 280 -17.31 -1.76 3.10
CA GLY A 280 -18.21 -1.18 4.10
C GLY A 280 -17.50 -0.35 5.18
N GLY A 281 -18.28 0.30 6.03
CA GLY A 281 -17.79 1.11 7.15
C GLY A 281 -17.11 2.41 6.71
N ARG A 282 -17.57 3.01 5.61
CA ARG A 282 -16.94 4.19 5.00
C ARG A 282 -17.91 5.02 4.16
N HIS A 283 -17.46 6.22 3.81
CA HIS A 283 -18.07 7.03 2.76
C HIS A 283 -17.52 6.60 1.39
N PRO A 284 -18.38 6.30 0.40
CA PRO A 284 -17.95 5.87 -0.93
C PRO A 284 -17.29 7.02 -1.69
N VAL A 285 -16.46 6.69 -2.67
CA VAL A 285 -15.81 7.66 -3.56
C VAL A 285 -16.41 7.50 -4.96
N SER A 286 -16.68 8.60 -5.65
CA SER A 286 -17.14 8.55 -7.04
C SER A 286 -15.97 8.54 -8.02
N PRO A 287 -16.10 7.87 -9.18
CA PRO A 287 -15.12 7.99 -10.26
C PRO A 287 -14.85 9.45 -10.63
N GLY A 288 -13.57 9.80 -10.80
CA GLY A 288 -13.13 11.16 -11.15
C GLY A 288 -13.07 12.16 -9.98
N SER A 289 -13.56 11.80 -8.79
CA SER A 289 -13.38 12.61 -7.58
C SER A 289 -12.30 12.03 -6.68
N PRO A 290 -11.32 12.82 -6.21
CA PRO A 290 -10.41 12.39 -5.15
C PRO A 290 -11.10 12.40 -3.77
N LEU A 291 -12.27 13.01 -3.65
CA LEU A 291 -13.02 13.23 -2.41
C LEU A 291 -14.16 12.22 -2.24
N PRO A 292 -14.41 11.74 -1.00
CA PRO A 292 -15.52 10.86 -0.70
C PRO A 292 -16.84 11.63 -0.72
N ASN A 293 -17.93 10.92 -1.00
CA ASN A 293 -19.29 11.43 -0.82
C ASN A 293 -19.68 11.33 0.66
N THR A 294 -19.51 12.43 1.39
CA THR A 294 -19.79 12.51 2.84
C THR A 294 -21.28 12.44 3.19
N GLN A 295 -22.17 12.59 2.20
CA GLN A 295 -23.63 12.48 2.41
C GLN A 295 -24.11 11.04 2.51
N VAL A 296 -23.25 10.07 2.15
CA VAL A 296 -23.60 8.65 2.11
C VAL A 296 -22.66 7.86 3.01
N TRP A 297 -23.20 7.14 4.00
CA TRP A 297 -22.44 6.20 4.82
C TRP A 297 -22.83 4.76 4.46
N LEU A 298 -21.84 3.91 4.18
CA LEU A 298 -22.05 2.47 4.02
C LEU A 298 -21.71 1.76 5.34
N PRO A 299 -22.63 0.99 5.94
CA PRO A 299 -22.35 0.26 7.17
C PRO A 299 -21.25 -0.81 6.94
N PRO A 300 -20.56 -1.28 8.00
CA PRO A 300 -19.64 -2.40 7.87
C PRO A 300 -20.37 -3.66 7.38
N ILE A 301 -19.82 -4.31 6.34
CA ILE A 301 -20.37 -5.55 5.78
C ILE A 301 -19.52 -6.70 6.28
N VAL A 302 -20.06 -7.54 7.16
CA VAL A 302 -19.40 -8.79 7.57
C VAL A 302 -20.07 -9.92 6.81
N PRO A 303 -19.37 -10.61 5.89
CA PRO A 303 -19.95 -11.76 5.21
C PRO A 303 -20.29 -12.86 6.20
N ASP A 304 -21.46 -13.47 6.02
CA ASP A 304 -21.90 -14.59 6.83
C ASP A 304 -21.42 -15.93 6.23
N GLY A 305 -21.21 -16.91 7.10
CA GLY A 305 -20.89 -18.28 6.68
C GLY A 305 -19.54 -18.43 5.97
N ALA A 306 -18.55 -17.62 6.33
CA ALA A 306 -17.20 -17.76 5.77
C ALA A 306 -16.54 -19.06 6.25
N GLU A 307 -16.29 -20.02 5.37
CA GLU A 307 -15.71 -21.31 5.71
C GLU A 307 -14.52 -21.66 4.82
N GLY A 308 -13.67 -22.55 5.30
CA GLY A 308 -12.51 -23.04 4.57
C GLY A 308 -11.17 -22.80 5.27
N VAL A 309 -10.10 -22.83 4.49
CA VAL A 309 -8.70 -22.79 4.95
C VAL A 309 -8.00 -21.58 4.34
N ILE A 310 -7.22 -20.86 5.15
CA ILE A 310 -6.31 -19.82 4.67
C ILE A 310 -4.87 -20.35 4.85
N ALA A 311 -4.16 -20.53 3.74
CA ALA A 311 -2.79 -21.03 3.74
C ALA A 311 -1.80 -19.92 4.07
N GLY A 312 -1.68 -19.61 5.37
CA GLY A 312 -0.77 -18.57 5.85
C GLY A 312 -1.18 -17.16 5.44
N THR A 313 -0.78 -16.16 6.23
CA THR A 313 -0.96 -14.76 5.87
C THR A 313 0.29 -13.99 6.23
N SER A 314 1.05 -13.53 5.23
CA SER A 314 1.98 -12.42 5.41
C SER A 314 1.28 -11.19 4.83
N GLY A 315 0.58 -10.43 5.67
CA GLY A 315 -0.19 -9.31 5.12
C GLY A 315 -1.09 -8.55 6.08
N HIS A 316 -1.76 -7.59 5.45
CA HIS A 316 -2.72 -6.64 6.01
C HIS A 316 -3.84 -7.32 6.81
N PHE A 317 -4.48 -6.59 7.72
CA PHE A 317 -5.54 -7.18 8.57
C PHE A 317 -6.69 -7.80 7.75
N GLY A 318 -7.21 -8.94 8.24
CA GLY A 318 -8.41 -9.61 7.75
C GLY A 318 -9.16 -10.27 8.91
N SER A 319 -10.49 -10.39 8.81
CA SER A 319 -11.29 -11.07 9.83
C SER A 319 -12.44 -11.84 9.18
N SER A 320 -12.56 -13.12 9.54
CA SER A 320 -13.70 -13.99 9.28
C SER A 320 -14.14 -14.63 10.60
N ARG A 321 -15.43 -14.98 10.73
CA ARG A 321 -15.95 -15.55 11.99
C ARG A 321 -15.65 -17.04 12.18
N THR A 322 -15.22 -17.74 11.13
CA THR A 322 -15.30 -19.21 11.06
C THR A 322 -14.17 -19.90 10.28
N CYS A 323 -13.12 -19.20 9.84
CA CYS A 323 -12.00 -19.84 9.14
C CYS A 323 -10.91 -20.35 10.11
N ALA A 324 -10.34 -21.52 9.80
CA ALA A 324 -9.14 -22.01 10.47
C ALA A 324 -7.88 -21.46 9.75
N CYS A 325 -7.00 -20.79 10.50
CA CYS A 325 -5.69 -20.39 9.99
C CYS A 325 -4.68 -21.49 10.30
N THR A 326 -3.98 -22.00 9.27
CA THR A 326 -2.80 -22.85 9.49
C THR A 326 -1.55 -22.02 9.28
N SER A 327 -0.86 -21.63 10.35
CA SER A 327 0.49 -21.09 10.25
C SER A 327 1.47 -22.23 10.03
N ARG A 328 1.93 -22.45 8.80
CA ARG A 328 3.20 -23.15 8.58
C ARG A 328 4.28 -22.08 8.50
N THR A 329 4.90 -21.79 9.63
CA THR A 329 6.27 -21.26 9.64
C THR A 329 7.16 -22.31 8.99
N ALA A 330 7.67 -22.03 7.79
CA ALA A 330 8.75 -22.78 7.16
C ALA A 330 10.06 -22.03 7.38
#